data_AF-A0A1M4TK88-F1
#
_entry.id   AF-A0A1M4TK88-F1
#
_cell.length_a   1.000
_cell.length_b   1.000
_cell.length_c   1.000
_cell.angle_alpha   90.00
_cell.angle_beta   90.00
_cell.angle_gamma   90.00
#
_symmetry.space_group_name_H-M   'P 1'
#
loop_
_entity.id
_entity.type
_entity.pdbx_description
1 polymer ?
#
loop_
_entity_poly.entity_id
_entity_poly.type
_entity_poly.pdbx_seq_one_letter_code
_entity_poly.pdbx_strand_id
1 'polypeptide(L)'
;MPSVAGLDNGRAGVLALFLLVAMLPAVTMAADNSARLQVVSSTNDKLVDIPIQPDEHWCLIWNHSVTGIRVADCYRYRQGRMVLVRSHQPDFAAGLGHIPGRGVQVSDGEGGYWIERIDEPVPGNRYLLRVGSRAVDHRLSHDGKLISLSALAAGERVIIRLQPYNKTS
;
A
#
# COMPACT_ATOMS: atom_id res chain seq x y z
N MET A 1 9.62 -48.28 82.94
CA MET A 1 8.18 -48.32 82.58
C MET A 1 7.51 -47.22 83.42
N PRO A 2 6.68 -46.33 82.86
CA PRO A 2 5.64 -46.63 81.87
C PRO A 2 5.72 -45.85 80.55
N SER A 3 5.03 -46.43 79.57
CA SER A 3 4.53 -45.85 78.33
C SER A 3 3.39 -44.87 78.61
N VAL A 4 3.21 -43.84 77.77
CA VAL A 4 1.92 -43.49 77.16
C VAL A 4 2.19 -42.62 75.92
N ALA A 5 1.71 -43.10 74.77
CA ALA A 5 1.50 -42.34 73.55
C ALA A 5 0.17 -41.58 73.61
N GLY A 6 0.07 -40.45 72.92
CA GLY A 6 -1.20 -39.75 72.72
C GLY A 6 -1.09 -38.61 71.71
N LEU A 7 -1.77 -38.78 70.59
CA LEU A 7 -1.96 -37.86 69.47
C LEU A 7 -2.57 -36.51 69.93
N ASP A 8 -2.34 -35.40 69.20
CA ASP A 8 -3.29 -34.95 68.16
C ASP A 8 -2.95 -33.59 67.52
N ASN A 9 -3.24 -33.53 66.21
CA ASN A 9 -3.75 -32.42 65.40
C ASN A 9 -3.20 -30.97 65.51
N GLY A 10 -2.62 -30.51 64.38
CA GLY A 10 -3.26 -29.41 63.65
C GLY A 10 -2.42 -28.17 63.34
N ARG A 11 -2.61 -27.72 62.08
CA ARG A 11 -2.45 -26.35 61.55
C ARG A 11 -1.09 -25.94 60.97
N ALA A 12 -1.02 -26.12 59.65
CA ALA A 12 -0.77 -25.09 58.64
C ALA A 12 0.22 -23.96 58.99
N GLY A 13 1.38 -23.96 58.35
CA GLY A 13 2.38 -22.88 58.39
C GLY A 13 3.05 -22.68 57.04
N VAL A 14 2.30 -22.13 56.09
CA VAL A 14 2.68 -21.26 54.96
C VAL A 14 4.12 -21.42 54.39
N LEU A 15 4.27 -22.20 53.32
CA LEU A 15 5.36 -22.05 52.35
C LEU A 15 5.03 -20.85 51.44
N ALA A 16 5.43 -19.64 51.84
CA ALA A 16 5.39 -18.46 50.96
C ALA A 16 6.59 -18.50 50.01
N LEU A 17 6.42 -19.19 48.88
CA LEU A 17 7.35 -19.13 47.76
C LEU A 17 7.19 -17.78 47.05
N PHE A 18 8.13 -16.86 47.26
CA PHE A 18 8.24 -15.61 46.51
C PHE A 18 8.59 -15.89 45.04
N LEU A 19 7.59 -16.17 44.22
CA LEU A 19 7.69 -16.12 42.76
C LEU A 19 7.59 -14.65 42.31
N LEU A 20 8.71 -13.92 42.41
CA LEU A 20 8.84 -12.62 41.79
C LEU A 20 9.10 -12.83 40.28
N VAL A 21 8.05 -13.18 39.54
CA VAL A 21 8.10 -13.17 38.06
C VAL A 21 8.11 -11.71 37.63
N ALA A 22 9.29 -11.21 37.25
CA ALA A 22 9.44 -9.90 36.64
C ALA A 22 8.59 -9.83 35.36
N MET A 23 7.45 -9.13 35.41
CA MET A 23 6.72 -8.72 34.22
C MET A 23 7.51 -7.63 33.51
N LEU A 24 8.48 -8.03 32.69
CA LEU A 24 9.07 -7.14 31.69
C LEU A 24 7.99 -6.85 30.64
N PRO A 25 7.63 -5.59 30.36
CA PRO A 25 6.74 -5.28 29.26
C PRO A 25 7.41 -5.71 27.96
N ALA A 26 6.77 -6.64 27.24
CA ALA A 26 7.19 -6.98 25.89
C ALA A 26 7.02 -5.74 25.01
N VAL A 27 8.13 -5.06 24.70
CA VAL A 27 8.13 -3.99 23.70
C VAL A 27 7.89 -4.66 22.35
N THR A 28 6.65 -4.64 21.88
CA THR A 28 6.33 -5.06 20.51
C THR A 28 6.98 -4.07 19.56
N MET A 29 8.10 -4.46 18.94
CA MET A 29 8.64 -3.76 17.78
C MET A 29 7.61 -3.88 16.66
N ALA A 30 6.80 -2.83 16.43
CA ALA A 30 6.00 -2.75 15.23
C ALA A 30 6.95 -2.83 14.03
N ALA A 31 6.77 -3.84 13.17
CA ALA A 31 7.45 -3.87 11.89
C ALA A 31 7.03 -2.61 11.13
N ASP A 32 8.01 -1.80 10.73
CA ASP A 32 7.77 -0.66 9.86
C ASP A 32 7.41 -1.22 8.48
N ASN A 33 6.12 -1.38 8.26
CA ASN A 33 5.55 -1.83 7.01
C ASN A 33 5.27 -0.64 6.10
N SER A 34 5.96 0.49 6.24
CA SER A 34 5.82 1.61 5.31
C SER A 34 6.57 1.35 4.00
N ALA A 35 6.25 2.15 2.99
CA ALA A 35 6.92 2.14 1.70
C ALA A 35 7.19 3.57 1.21
N ARG A 36 7.97 3.67 0.14
CA ARG A 36 8.17 4.91 -0.61
C ARG A 36 7.63 4.74 -2.02
N LEU A 37 6.68 5.58 -2.41
CA LEU A 37 6.27 5.74 -3.82
C LEU A 37 7.23 6.73 -4.49
N GLN A 38 7.90 6.27 -5.54
CA GLN A 38 8.93 7.02 -6.23
C GLN A 38 8.65 7.12 -7.72
N VAL A 39 8.97 8.28 -8.28
CA VAL A 39 9.10 8.49 -9.72
C VAL A 39 10.56 8.79 -10.01
N VAL A 40 11.18 7.96 -10.83
CA VAL A 40 12.62 8.01 -11.11
C VAL A 40 12.82 8.20 -12.62
N SER A 41 13.68 9.15 -13.01
CA SER A 41 14.04 9.40 -14.41
C SER A 41 14.91 8.28 -14.99
N SER A 42 15.16 8.31 -16.30
CA SER A 42 16.12 7.40 -16.94
C SER A 42 17.57 7.59 -16.48
N THR A 43 17.91 8.75 -15.92
CA THR A 43 19.22 9.06 -15.32
C THR A 43 19.30 8.69 -13.84
N ASN A 44 18.25 8.05 -13.30
CA ASN A 44 18.12 7.65 -11.90
C ASN A 44 17.90 8.83 -10.92
N ASP A 45 17.51 10.00 -11.43
CA ASP A 45 17.11 11.14 -10.61
C ASP A 45 15.73 10.92 -10.03
N LYS A 46 15.57 11.21 -8.74
CA LYS A 46 14.30 11.04 -8.04
C LYS A 46 13.45 12.30 -8.19
N LEU A 47 12.43 12.24 -9.03
CA LEU A 47 11.52 13.35 -9.32
C LEU A 47 10.42 13.51 -8.26
N VAL A 48 9.96 12.40 -7.71
CA VAL A 48 8.91 12.34 -6.68
C VAL A 48 9.28 11.26 -5.66
N ASP A 49 9.03 11.53 -4.38
CA ASP A 49 9.27 10.59 -3.28
C ASP A 49 8.28 10.81 -2.14
N ILE A 50 7.32 9.89 -1.98
CA ILE A 50 6.20 10.02 -1.07
C ILE A 50 6.21 8.84 -0.09
N PRO A 51 6.13 9.06 1.24
CA PRO A 51 5.90 7.97 2.18
C PRO A 51 4.48 7.42 2.00
N ILE A 52 4.36 6.10 1.96
CA ILE A 52 3.09 5.38 1.83
C ILE A 52 2.94 4.44 3.01
N GLN A 53 1.88 4.60 3.79
CA GLN A 53 1.54 3.69 4.89
C GLN A 53 0.76 2.47 4.38
N PRO A 54 0.73 1.35 5.14
CA PRO A 54 -0.12 0.22 4.82
C PRO A 54 -1.55 0.65 4.51
N ASP A 55 -2.12 0.06 3.46
CA ASP A 55 -3.48 0.29 2.95
C ASP A 55 -3.76 1.68 2.38
N GLU A 56 -2.79 2.60 2.33
CA GLU A 56 -2.94 3.86 1.61
C GLU A 56 -3.04 3.68 0.09
N HIS A 57 -3.69 4.66 -0.55
CA HIS A 57 -3.98 4.69 -1.97
C HIS A 57 -3.37 5.89 -2.67
N TRP A 58 -3.03 5.71 -3.93
CA TRP A 58 -2.71 6.80 -4.85
C TRP A 58 -3.29 6.50 -6.22
N CYS A 59 -3.44 7.53 -7.04
CA CYS A 59 -3.85 7.35 -8.44
C CYS A 59 -2.86 8.05 -9.38
N LEU A 60 -2.56 7.39 -10.51
CA LEU A 60 -2.02 8.06 -11.69
C LEU A 60 -3.21 8.53 -12.53
N ILE A 61 -3.26 9.83 -12.84
CA ILE A 61 -4.37 10.46 -13.55
C ILE A 61 -3.83 11.16 -14.79
N TRP A 62 -4.54 11.04 -15.91
CA TRP A 62 -4.21 11.77 -17.14
C TRP A 62 -5.46 12.08 -17.96
N ASN A 63 -5.32 12.93 -18.96
CA ASN A 63 -6.37 13.20 -19.93
C ASN A 63 -6.13 12.30 -21.15
N HIS A 64 -7.17 11.62 -21.61
CA HIS A 64 -7.10 10.83 -22.84
C HIS A 64 -6.81 11.77 -24.01
N SER A 65 -5.75 11.52 -24.78
CA SER A 65 -5.26 12.50 -25.75
C SER A 65 -6.24 12.79 -26.90
N VAL A 66 -7.16 11.86 -27.18
CA VAL A 66 -8.16 12.02 -28.24
C VAL A 66 -9.43 12.70 -27.71
N THR A 67 -9.97 12.20 -26.60
CA THR A 67 -11.29 12.64 -26.10
C THR A 67 -11.19 13.71 -25.01
N GLY A 68 -10.00 13.94 -24.45
CA GLY A 68 -9.78 14.81 -23.29
C GLY A 68 -10.33 14.26 -21.97
N ILE A 69 -11.10 13.17 -22.00
CA ILE A 69 -11.73 12.60 -20.82
C ILE A 69 -10.65 12.08 -19.86
N ARG A 70 -10.89 12.28 -18.57
CA ARG A 70 -10.01 11.84 -17.50
C ARG A 70 -9.91 10.31 -17.47
N VAL A 71 -8.69 9.82 -17.38
CA VAL A 71 -8.34 8.43 -17.12
C VAL A 71 -7.62 8.36 -15.77
N ALA A 72 -7.83 7.29 -15.02
CA ALA A 72 -7.16 7.13 -13.73
C ALA A 72 -6.88 5.66 -13.41
N ASP A 73 -5.65 5.34 -13.03
CA ASP A 73 -5.30 4.05 -12.43
C ASP A 73 -4.99 4.25 -10.95
N CYS A 74 -5.75 3.60 -10.09
CA CYS A 74 -5.64 3.75 -8.64
C CYS A 74 -5.09 2.48 -7.99
N TYR A 75 -4.05 2.68 -7.19
CA TYR A 75 -3.31 1.63 -6.53
C TYR A 75 -3.51 1.67 -5.02
N ARG A 76 -3.23 0.55 -4.36
CA ARG A 76 -3.13 0.43 -2.91
C ARG A 76 -1.83 -0.24 -2.53
N TYR A 77 -1.25 0.17 -1.42
CA TYR A 77 -0.17 -0.56 -0.80
C TYR A 77 -0.72 -1.69 0.09
N ARG A 78 -0.56 -2.95 -0.33
CA ARG A 78 -1.00 -4.11 0.44
C ARG A 78 0.13 -5.10 0.60
N GLN A 79 0.47 -5.45 1.84
CA GLN A 79 1.40 -6.54 2.17
C GLN A 79 2.72 -6.49 1.38
N GLY A 80 3.38 -5.33 1.32
CA GLY A 80 4.62 -5.20 0.55
C GLY A 80 4.44 -5.00 -0.96
N ARG A 81 3.20 -4.91 -1.47
CA ARG A 81 2.89 -4.90 -2.91
C ARG A 81 2.15 -3.65 -3.34
N MET A 82 2.50 -3.16 -4.53
CA MET A 82 1.70 -2.22 -5.31
C MET A 82 0.58 -3.00 -5.99
N VAL A 83 -0.67 -2.72 -5.65
CA VAL A 83 -1.84 -3.43 -6.19
C VAL A 83 -2.75 -2.45 -6.90
N LEU A 84 -3.02 -2.66 -8.20
CA LEU A 84 -4.05 -1.92 -8.93
C LEU A 84 -5.43 -2.35 -8.43
N VAL A 85 -6.20 -1.43 -7.88
CA VAL A 85 -7.49 -1.74 -7.25
C VAL A 85 -8.69 -1.26 -8.06
N ARG A 86 -8.53 -0.19 -8.84
CA ARG A 86 -9.54 0.30 -9.78
C ARG A 86 -8.93 1.13 -10.91
N SER A 87 -9.62 1.18 -12.04
CA SER A 87 -9.26 2.02 -13.19
C SER A 87 -10.49 2.76 -13.72
N HIS A 88 -10.34 4.01 -14.15
CA HIS A 88 -11.37 4.80 -14.83
C HIS A 88 -11.02 4.95 -16.30
N GLN A 89 -11.96 4.69 -17.20
CA GLN A 89 -11.74 4.73 -18.65
C GLN A 89 -12.90 5.43 -19.37
N PRO A 90 -12.63 6.13 -20.49
CA PRO A 90 -13.63 6.91 -21.22
C PRO A 90 -14.45 6.11 -22.23
N ASP A 91 -13.90 5.08 -22.86
CA ASP A 91 -14.63 4.17 -23.75
C ASP A 91 -13.90 2.80 -23.84
N PHE A 92 -14.53 1.83 -24.51
CA PHE A 92 -13.95 0.49 -24.74
C PHE A 92 -12.81 0.46 -25.78
N ALA A 93 -12.62 1.54 -26.56
CA ALA A 93 -11.63 1.68 -27.61
C ALA A 93 -10.32 2.36 -27.15
N ALA A 94 -10.28 2.91 -25.93
CA ALA A 94 -9.16 3.65 -25.34
C ALA A 94 -8.39 2.80 -24.30
N GLY A 95 -7.80 1.68 -24.75
CA GLY A 95 -6.80 0.90 -24.00
C GLY A 95 -7.34 -0.27 -23.15
N LEU A 96 -6.74 -1.45 -23.36
CA LEU A 96 -6.97 -2.80 -22.77
C LEU A 96 -8.43 -3.33 -22.66
N GLY A 97 -9.46 -2.49 -22.71
CA GLY A 97 -10.86 -2.88 -22.55
C GLY A 97 -11.15 -3.55 -21.20
N HIS A 98 -12.42 -3.89 -20.97
CA HIS A 98 -12.76 -4.86 -19.94
C HIS A 98 -12.28 -6.24 -20.38
N ILE A 99 -11.36 -6.83 -19.62
CA ILE A 99 -11.00 -8.25 -19.75
C ILE A 99 -11.96 -9.02 -18.83
N PRO A 100 -12.78 -9.96 -19.34
CA PRO A 100 -13.66 -10.76 -18.49
C PRO A 100 -12.89 -11.38 -17.32
N GLY A 101 -13.42 -11.21 -16.11
CA GLY A 101 -12.77 -11.67 -14.87
C GLY A 101 -11.76 -10.71 -14.27
N ARG A 102 -11.46 -9.57 -14.91
CA ARG A 102 -10.58 -8.51 -14.38
C ARG A 102 -11.41 -7.39 -13.75
N GLY A 103 -11.90 -7.64 -12.53
CA GLY A 103 -12.71 -6.70 -11.79
C GLY A 103 -14.16 -6.60 -12.27
N VAL A 104 -14.87 -5.57 -11.83
CA VAL A 104 -16.29 -5.31 -12.10
C VAL A 104 -16.47 -3.93 -12.70
N GLN A 105 -17.07 -3.88 -13.87
CA GLN A 105 -17.37 -2.64 -14.55
C GLN A 105 -18.62 -1.97 -13.96
N VAL A 106 -18.52 -0.67 -13.71
CA VAL A 106 -19.61 0.18 -13.23
C VAL A 106 -19.56 1.48 -14.02
N SER A 107 -20.68 1.89 -14.61
CA SER A 107 -20.75 3.19 -15.31
C SER A 107 -20.46 4.33 -14.34
N ASP A 108 -19.77 5.37 -14.82
CA ASP A 108 -19.54 6.59 -14.06
C ASP A 108 -20.71 7.60 -14.13
N GLY A 109 -21.70 7.35 -14.98
CA GLY A 109 -22.85 8.24 -15.24
C GLY A 109 -22.58 9.36 -16.27
N GLU A 110 -21.34 9.54 -16.72
CA GLU A 110 -20.87 10.66 -17.55
C GLU A 110 -20.26 10.20 -18.88
N GLY A 111 -20.56 8.96 -19.28
CA GLY A 111 -20.13 8.36 -20.54
C GLY A 111 -18.85 7.53 -20.43
N GLY A 112 -18.23 7.44 -19.25
CA GLY A 112 -17.14 6.54 -18.94
C GLY A 112 -17.55 5.38 -18.03
N TYR A 113 -16.56 4.67 -17.51
CA TYR A 113 -16.77 3.62 -16.53
C TYR A 113 -15.57 3.44 -15.61
N TRP A 114 -15.86 2.95 -14.41
CA TRP A 114 -14.89 2.37 -13.50
C TRP A 114 -14.82 0.85 -13.73
N ILE A 115 -13.61 0.30 -13.68
CA ILE A 115 -13.39 -1.12 -13.39
C ILE A 115 -12.93 -1.17 -11.94
N GLU A 116 -13.79 -1.68 -11.06
CA GLU A 116 -13.52 -1.83 -9.63
C GLU A 116 -13.04 -3.25 -9.29
N ARG A 117 -12.51 -3.45 -8.08
CA ARG A 117 -12.11 -4.77 -7.56
C ARG A 117 -11.16 -5.53 -8.50
N ILE A 118 -10.20 -4.80 -9.09
CA ILE A 118 -9.19 -5.39 -9.98
C ILE A 118 -8.23 -6.28 -9.16
N ASP A 119 -7.79 -5.79 -8.00
CA ASP A 119 -6.88 -6.44 -7.05
C ASP A 119 -5.67 -7.13 -7.71
N GLU A 120 -5.11 -6.49 -8.74
CA GLU A 120 -4.00 -7.02 -9.55
C GLU A 120 -2.65 -6.49 -9.04
N PRO A 121 -1.74 -7.36 -8.58
CA PRO A 121 -0.41 -6.93 -8.18
C PRO A 121 0.41 -6.45 -9.37
N VAL A 122 1.04 -5.29 -9.25
CA VAL A 122 1.99 -4.79 -10.24
C VAL A 122 3.28 -5.62 -10.15
N PRO A 123 3.72 -6.29 -11.24
CA PRO A 123 4.95 -7.08 -11.24
C PRO A 123 6.16 -6.26 -10.77
N GLY A 124 6.90 -6.79 -9.79
CA GLY A 124 8.10 -6.14 -9.24
C GLY A 124 7.86 -4.77 -8.60
N ASN A 125 6.60 -4.44 -8.25
CA ASN A 125 6.20 -3.15 -7.67
C ASN A 125 6.63 -1.93 -8.50
N ARG A 126 6.73 -2.08 -9.82
CA ARG A 126 7.17 -1.00 -10.70
C ARG A 126 6.65 -1.15 -12.12
N TYR A 127 6.50 -0.02 -12.80
CA TYR A 127 6.23 0.01 -14.24
C TYR A 127 6.88 1.23 -14.88
N LEU A 128 7.03 1.15 -16.21
CA LEU A 128 7.51 2.24 -17.04
C LEU A 128 6.33 3.12 -17.46
N LEU A 129 6.53 4.43 -17.37
CA LEU A 129 5.62 5.42 -17.92
C LEU A 129 6.39 6.29 -18.90
N ARG A 130 5.86 6.48 -20.10
CA ARG A 130 6.27 7.62 -20.93
C ARG A 130 5.37 8.79 -20.58
N VAL A 131 5.95 9.80 -19.95
CA VAL A 131 5.20 10.96 -19.48
C VAL A 131 4.68 11.74 -20.68
N GLY A 132 3.36 11.85 -20.78
CA GLY A 132 2.69 12.61 -21.82
C GLY A 132 2.98 14.10 -21.77
N SER A 133 2.62 14.82 -22.83
CA SER A 133 2.75 16.27 -22.94
C SER A 133 1.95 17.01 -21.85
N ARG A 134 2.11 18.33 -21.78
CA ARG A 134 1.32 19.20 -20.88
C ARG A 134 -0.19 19.06 -21.06
N ALA A 135 -0.68 18.74 -22.26
CA ALA A 135 -2.11 18.51 -22.51
C ALA A 135 -2.61 17.17 -21.95
N VAL A 136 -1.75 16.14 -21.98
CA VAL A 136 -2.06 14.83 -21.38
C VAL A 136 -2.05 14.91 -19.85
N ASP A 137 -1.17 15.75 -19.28
CA ASP A 137 -1.11 16.07 -17.85
C ASP A 137 -1.15 14.84 -16.93
N HIS A 138 -0.12 13.99 -17.04
CA HIS A 138 0.06 12.90 -16.09
C HIS A 138 0.32 13.47 -14.70
N ARG A 139 -0.48 13.04 -13.72
CA ARG A 139 -0.45 13.51 -12.34
C ARG A 139 -0.49 12.33 -11.38
N LEU A 140 0.32 12.40 -10.33
CA LEU A 140 0.13 11.56 -9.15
C LEU A 140 -0.79 12.27 -8.15
N SER A 141 -1.84 11.56 -7.71
CA SER A 141 -2.74 11.98 -6.64
C SER A 141 -2.53 11.13 -5.41
N HIS A 142 -2.23 11.75 -4.27
CA HIS A 142 -2.10 11.10 -2.97
C HIS A 142 -2.46 12.11 -1.88
N ASP A 143 -3.27 11.72 -0.90
CA ASP A 143 -3.69 12.56 0.24
C ASP A 143 -4.18 13.97 -0.16
N GLY A 144 -5.06 14.04 -1.16
CA GLY A 144 -5.61 15.30 -1.68
C GLY A 144 -4.63 16.18 -2.47
N LYS A 145 -3.35 15.79 -2.57
CA LYS A 145 -2.32 16.51 -3.32
C LYS A 145 -2.19 15.96 -4.73
N LEU A 146 -1.91 16.85 -5.67
CA LEU A 146 -1.62 16.53 -7.06
C LEU A 146 -0.21 16.97 -7.42
N ILE A 147 0.58 16.06 -8.00
CA ILE A 147 1.93 16.33 -8.50
C ILE A 147 1.92 16.07 -10.00
N SER A 148 2.11 17.12 -10.82
CA SER A 148 2.14 16.99 -12.28
C SER A 148 3.49 16.44 -12.74
N LEU A 149 3.49 15.20 -13.21
CA LEU A 149 4.66 14.57 -13.84
C LEU A 149 4.94 15.19 -15.21
N SER A 150 3.90 15.57 -15.95
CA SER A 150 4.05 16.31 -17.21
C SER A 150 4.69 17.68 -17.03
N ALA A 151 4.64 18.26 -15.82
CA ALA A 151 5.43 19.46 -15.51
C ALA A 151 6.92 19.17 -15.30
N LEU A 152 7.24 18.00 -14.78
CA LEU A 152 8.60 17.63 -14.38
C LEU A 152 9.39 16.97 -15.50
N ALA A 153 8.75 16.17 -16.35
CA ALA A 153 9.44 15.26 -17.27
C ALA A 153 8.63 14.96 -18.55
N ALA A 154 7.89 15.94 -19.09
CA ALA A 154 7.10 15.72 -20.32
C ALA A 154 7.94 15.15 -21.47
N GLY A 155 7.43 14.09 -22.09
CA GLY A 155 8.07 13.39 -23.20
C GLY A 155 9.11 12.34 -22.78
N GLU A 156 9.51 12.33 -21.51
CA GLU A 156 10.53 11.44 -20.98
C GLU A 156 9.95 10.10 -20.50
N ARG A 157 10.84 9.12 -20.35
CA ARG A 157 10.52 7.83 -19.73
C ARG A 157 10.91 7.87 -18.25
N VAL A 158 9.97 7.51 -17.40
CA VAL A 158 10.17 7.38 -15.95
C VAL A 158 9.80 5.98 -15.48
N ILE A 159 10.36 5.57 -14.34
CA ILE A 159 9.93 4.40 -13.58
C ILE A 159 9.09 4.90 -12.42
N ILE A 160 7.84 4.43 -12.34
CA ILE A 160 7.04 4.53 -11.12
C ILE A 160 7.28 3.25 -10.33
N ARG A 161 7.72 3.37 -9.07
CA ARG A 161 7.98 2.22 -8.21
C ARG A 161 7.48 2.44 -6.79
N LEU A 162 7.03 1.36 -6.17
CA LEU A 162 6.82 1.27 -4.74
C LEU A 162 7.99 0.50 -4.12
N GLN A 163 8.69 1.12 -3.18
CA GLN A 163 9.80 0.51 -2.46
C GLN A 163 9.42 0.30 -1.01
N PRO A 164 9.04 -0.94 -0.60
CA PRO A 164 8.83 -1.28 0.80
C PRO A 164 10.09 -1.00 1.62
N TYR A 165 9.90 -0.58 2.86
CA TYR A 165 11.01 -0.48 3.79
C TYR A 165 11.49 -1.89 4.16
N ASN A 166 12.68 -2.26 3.69
CA ASN A 166 13.33 -3.48 4.16
C ASN A 166 14.14 -3.12 5.40
N LYS A 167 13.63 -3.48 6.57
CA LYS A 167 14.48 -3.57 7.77
C LYS A 167 15.39 -4.79 7.55
N THR A 168 16.63 -4.58 7.10
CA THR A 168 17.66 -5.61 7.23
C THR A 168 17.76 -5.98 8.71
N SER A 169 17.32 -7.19 9.05
CA SER A 169 17.69 -7.86 10.32
C SER A 169 19.19 -8.13 10.36
#